data_AF-U7NH47-F1
#
_entry.id   AF-U7NH47-F1
#
_cell.length_a   1.000
_cell.length_b   1.000
_cell.length_c   1.000
_cell.angle_alpha   90.00
_cell.angle_beta   90.00
_cell.angle_gamma   90.00
#
_symmetry.space_group_name_H-M   'P 1'
#
loop_
_entity.id
_entity.type
_entity.pdbx_description
1 polymer ?
#
loop_
_entity_poly.entity_id
_entity_poly.type
_entity_poly.pdbx_seq_one_letter_code
_entity_poly.pdbx_strand_id
1 'polypeptide(L)'
;MLIDDAILEASRLLASLRSMRATQEVVDEAELALSALEHGNPSHHTLDFVADALERIDANLPHGALAGFVRVRIRTMAGIVTAMQDDTPTPPSAA
;
A
#
# COMPACT_ATOMS: atom_id res chain seq x y z
N MET A 1 1.04 5.90 -15.14
CA MET A 1 -0.40 5.55 -15.11
C MET A 1 -0.73 4.74 -13.87
N LEU A 2 -0.39 3.44 -13.78
CA LEU A 2 -0.64 2.67 -12.54
C LEU A 2 0.18 3.16 -11.33
N ILE A 3 1.44 3.57 -11.55
CA ILE A 3 2.28 4.10 -10.48
C ILE A 3 1.73 5.41 -9.88
N ASP A 4 1.19 6.30 -10.71
CA ASP A 4 0.61 7.57 -10.25
C ASP A 4 -0.66 7.33 -9.42
N ASP A 5 -1.49 6.37 -9.85
CA ASP A 5 -2.67 5.92 -9.11
C ASP A 5 -2.29 5.28 -7.78
N ALA A 6 -1.22 4.47 -7.74
CA ALA A 6 -0.70 3.87 -6.52
C ALA A 6 -0.19 4.92 -5.52
N ILE A 7 0.59 5.91 -5.97
CA ILE A 7 1.09 7.01 -5.14
C ILE A 7 -0.07 7.84 -4.60
N LEU A 8 -1.05 8.18 -5.44
CA LEU A 8 -2.23 8.94 -5.04
C LEU A 8 -3.04 8.18 -3.99
N GLU A 9 -3.25 6.88 -4.19
CA GLU A 9 -4.05 6.06 -3.29
C GLU A 9 -3.32 5.79 -1.96
N ALA A 10 -2.00 5.59 -1.99
CA ALA A 10 -1.15 5.52 -0.80
C ALA A 10 -1.18 6.83 0.02
N SER A 11 -1.12 7.98 -0.66
CA SER A 11 -1.25 9.30 -0.01
C SER A 11 -2.59 9.46 0.68
N ARG A 12 -3.68 9.01 0.05
CA ARG A 12 -5.03 9.04 0.63
C ARG A 12 -5.20 8.06 1.78
N LEU A 13 -4.57 6.89 1.71
CA LEU A 13 -4.53 5.93 2.80
C LEU A 13 -3.86 6.56 4.03
N LEU A 14 -2.66 7.11 3.86
CA LEU A 14 -1.93 7.80 4.92
C LEU A 14 -2.74 8.95 5.54
N ALA A 15 -3.37 9.78 4.71
CA ALA A 15 -4.24 10.85 5.19
C ALA A 15 -5.44 10.32 5.99
N SER A 16 -6.04 9.20 5.57
CA SER A 16 -7.17 8.57 6.26
C SER A 16 -6.76 8.02 7.62
N LEU A 17 -5.60 7.36 7.70
CA LEU A 17 -5.03 6.82 8.93
C LEU A 17 -4.73 7.92 9.95
N ARG A 18 -4.09 9.00 9.51
CA ARG A 18 -3.81 10.18 10.33
C ARG A 18 -5.10 10.86 10.83
N SER A 19 -6.10 11.01 9.96
CA SER A 19 -7.40 11.59 10.33
C SER A 19 -8.14 10.76 11.38
N MET A 20 -8.08 9.44 11.27
CA MET A 20 -8.68 8.51 12.23
C MET A 20 -7.88 8.41 13.54
N ARG A 21 -6.66 8.98 13.60
CA ARG A 21 -5.72 8.81 14.71
C ARG A 21 -5.38 7.34 14.94
N ALA A 22 -5.06 6.63 13.87
CA ALA A 22 -4.47 5.29 13.95
C ALA A 22 -3.19 5.30 14.80
N THR A 23 -2.76 4.13 15.27
CA THR A 23 -1.50 4.01 16.02
C THR A 23 -0.33 4.51 15.17
N GLN A 24 0.71 5.04 15.83
CA GLN A 24 1.87 5.56 15.13
C GLN A 24 2.52 4.50 14.23
N GLU A 25 2.59 3.26 14.70
CA GLU A 25 3.11 2.11 13.93
C GLU A 25 2.37 1.91 12.59
N VAL A 26 1.03 2.03 12.59
CA VAL A 26 0.23 1.90 11.36
C VAL A 26 0.44 3.08 10.42
N VAL A 27 0.67 4.28 10.97
CA VAL A 27 0.99 5.47 10.18
C VAL A 27 2.39 5.33 9.56
N ASP A 28 3.37 4.86 10.32
CA ASP A 28 4.75 4.67 9.86
C ASP A 28 4.82 3.63 8.72
N GLU A 29 4.08 2.53 8.81
CA GLU A 29 3.96 1.53 7.73
C GLU A 29 3.38 2.14 6.44
N ALA A 30 2.36 2.99 6.55
CA ALA A 30 1.79 3.67 5.39
C ALA A 30 2.73 4.72 4.79
N GLU A 31 3.53 5.40 5.61
CA GLU A 31 4.58 6.32 5.15
C GLU A 31 5.70 5.58 4.40
N LEU A 32 6.13 4.43 4.91
CA LEU A 32 7.14 3.59 4.25
C LEU A 32 6.61 3.06 2.91
N ALA A 33 5.36 2.60 2.85
CA ALA A 33 4.74 2.14 1.62
C ALA A 33 4.62 3.27 0.57
N LEU A 34 4.19 4.47 0.98
CA LEU A 34 4.13 5.62 0.08
C LEU A 34 5.53 6.00 -0.43
N SER A 35 6.50 6.12 0.48
CA SER A 35 7.89 6.42 0.14
C SER A 35 8.43 5.41 -0.88
N ALA A 36 8.20 4.11 -0.67
CA ALA A 36 8.63 3.06 -1.59
C ALA A 36 8.10 3.25 -3.02
N LEU A 37 6.88 3.75 -3.18
CA LEU A 37 6.26 4.03 -4.49
C LEU A 37 6.74 5.34 -5.12
N GLU A 38 7.07 6.35 -4.32
CA GLU A 38 7.55 7.65 -4.82
C GLU A 38 8.94 7.59 -5.48
N HIS A 39 9.73 6.55 -5.22
CA HIS A 39 11.09 6.40 -5.75
C HIS A 39 11.16 6.00 -7.25
N GLY A 40 10.04 6.01 -7.97
CA GLY A 40 9.98 5.70 -9.41
C GLY A 40 9.61 4.25 -9.69
N ASN A 41 10.04 3.69 -10.82
CA ASN A 41 9.63 2.37 -11.32
C ASN A 41 9.88 1.24 -10.28
N PRO A 42 8.85 0.80 -9.53
CA PRO A 42 9.05 -0.08 -8.39
C PRO A 42 9.37 -1.49 -8.89
N SER A 43 10.36 -2.11 -8.27
CA SER A 43 10.67 -3.52 -8.54
C SER A 43 9.58 -4.44 -7.97
N HIS A 44 9.54 -5.71 -8.42
CA HIS A 44 8.62 -6.69 -7.84
C HIS A 44 8.79 -6.80 -6.31
N HIS A 45 10.03 -6.79 -5.81
CA HIS A 45 10.31 -6.78 -4.37
C HIS A 45 9.77 -5.53 -3.66
N THR A 46 9.81 -4.36 -4.32
CA THR A 46 9.21 -3.13 -3.78
C THR A 46 7.69 -3.28 -3.66
N LEU A 47 7.06 -3.90 -4.67
CA LEU A 47 5.61 -4.14 -4.66
C LEU A 47 5.21 -5.18 -3.61
N ASP A 48 6.00 -6.24 -3.42
CA ASP A 48 5.81 -7.23 -2.35
C ASP A 48 5.90 -6.56 -0.96
N PHE A 49 6.91 -5.70 -0.76
CA PHE A 49 7.03 -4.92 0.47
C PHE A 49 5.80 -4.04 0.74
N VAL A 50 5.25 -3.40 -0.30
CA VAL A 50 4.04 -2.57 -0.18
C VAL A 50 2.82 -3.45 0.15
N ALA A 51 2.67 -4.60 -0.49
CA ALA A 51 1.59 -5.55 -0.20
C ALA A 51 1.64 -6.02 1.27
N ASP A 52 2.82 -6.41 1.76
CA ASP A 52 3.01 -6.80 3.16
C ASP A 52 2.66 -5.66 4.14
N ALA A 53 3.05 -4.41 3.82
CA ALA A 53 2.69 -3.26 4.64
C ALA A 53 1.17 -3.05 4.70
N LEU A 54 0.45 -3.24 3.59
CA LEU A 54 -1.02 -3.15 3.56
C LEU A 54 -1.69 -4.22 4.44
N GLU A 55 -1.16 -5.44 4.46
CA GLU A 55 -1.64 -6.50 5.33
C GLU A 55 -1.41 -6.17 6.81
N ARG A 56 -0.21 -5.67 7.15
CA ARG A 56 0.11 -5.22 8.53
C ARG A 56 -0.76 -4.07 8.98
N ILE A 57 -1.06 -3.11 8.10
CA ILE A 57 -1.98 -2.01 8.37
C ILE A 57 -3.37 -2.58 8.68
N ASP A 58 -3.94 -3.44 7.81
CA ASP A 58 -5.31 -3.98 8.02
C ASP A 58 -5.43 -4.77 9.33
N ALA A 59 -4.43 -5.60 9.64
CA ALA A 59 -4.39 -6.40 10.86
C ALA A 59 -4.41 -5.56 12.14
N ASN A 60 -3.87 -4.34 12.10
CA ASN A 60 -3.77 -3.44 13.25
C ASN A 60 -4.86 -2.36 13.28
N LEU A 61 -5.78 -2.35 12.30
CA LEU A 61 -6.89 -1.40 12.32
C LEU A 61 -7.91 -1.74 13.42
N PRO A 62 -8.40 -0.74 14.17
CA PRO A 62 -9.47 -0.95 15.14
C PRO A 62 -10.78 -1.41 14.47
N HIS A 63 -11.75 -1.79 15.28
CA HIS A 63 -13.11 -2.00 14.79
C HIS A 63 -13.86 -0.66 14.65
N GLY A 64 -14.91 -0.65 13.83
CA GLY A 64 -15.80 0.51 13.65
C GLY A 64 -15.91 1.00 12.21
N ALA A 65 -16.82 1.94 11.98
CA ALA A 65 -17.16 2.41 10.65
C ALA A 65 -15.98 3.09 9.92
N LEU A 66 -15.21 3.92 10.62
CA LEU A 66 -14.03 4.59 10.04
C LEU A 66 -12.98 3.59 9.57
N ALA A 67 -12.67 2.58 10.39
CA ALA A 67 -11.78 1.51 10.00
C ALA A 67 -12.34 0.70 8.82
N GLY A 68 -13.66 0.52 8.73
CA GLY A 68 -14.32 -0.08 7.56
C GLY A 68 -14.02 0.69 6.27
N PHE A 69 -14.09 2.03 6.28
CA PHE A 69 -13.72 2.84 5.12
C PHE A 69 -12.24 2.72 4.76
N VAL A 70 -11.35 2.69 5.75
CA VAL A 70 -9.91 2.48 5.52
C VAL A 70 -9.65 1.11 4.90
N ARG A 71 -10.34 0.05 5.34
CA ARG A 71 -10.22 -1.30 4.77
C ARG A 71 -10.63 -1.36 3.30
N VAL A 72 -11.69 -0.65 2.90
CA VAL A 72 -12.05 -0.54 1.48
C VAL A 72 -10.89 0.11 0.71
N ARG A 73 -10.28 1.15 1.28
CA ARG A 73 -9.14 1.83 0.66
C ARG A 73 -7.91 0.93 0.52
N ILE A 74 -7.59 0.16 1.56
CA ILE A 74 -6.50 -0.84 1.55
C ILE A 74 -6.74 -1.86 0.42
N ARG A 75 -7.96 -2.36 0.27
CA ARG A 75 -8.30 -3.30 -0.81
C ARG A 75 -8.15 -2.70 -2.20
N THR A 76 -8.55 -1.43 -2.38
CA THR A 76 -8.33 -0.70 -3.63
C THR A 76 -6.84 -0.60 -3.95
N MET A 77 -6.03 -0.20 -2.96
CA MET A 77 -4.58 -0.08 -3.13
C MET A 77 -3.92 -1.44 -3.41
N ALA A 78 -4.31 -2.50 -2.70
CA ALA A 78 -3.84 -3.86 -2.95
C ALA A 78 -4.12 -4.30 -4.39
N GLY A 79 -5.33 -4.02 -4.91
CA GLY A 79 -5.66 -4.32 -6.31
C GLY A 79 -4.77 -3.59 -7.33
N ILE A 80 -4.39 -2.33 -7.05
CA ILE A 80 -3.45 -1.59 -7.91
C ILE A 80 -2.06 -2.24 -7.85
N VAL A 81 -1.56 -2.57 -6.65
CA VAL A 81 -0.26 -3.21 -6.45
C VAL A 81 -0.19 -4.56 -7.16
N THR A 82 -1.23 -5.38 -7.05
CA THR A 82 -1.31 -6.66 -7.77
C THR A 82 -1.26 -6.48 -9.29
N ALA A 83 -2.01 -5.51 -9.84
CA ALA A 83 -1.94 -5.21 -11.27
C ALA A 83 -0.54 -4.76 -11.70
N MET A 84 0.16 -3.99 -10.86
CA MET A 84 1.54 -3.59 -11.13
C MET A 84 2.52 -4.77 -11.06
N GLN A 85 2.32 -5.73 -10.14
CA GLN A 85 3.14 -6.94 -10.07
C GLN A 85 3.00 -7.77 -11.35
N ASP A 86 1.76 -7.95 -11.82
CA ASP A 86 1.47 -8.68 -13.06
C ASP A 86 2.12 -8.03 -14.30
N ASP A 87 2.21 -6.69 -14.32
CA ASP A 87 2.85 -5.91 -15.40
C ASP A 87 4.38 -5.82 -15.26
N THR A 88 4.95 -6.17 -14.10
CA THR A 88 6.39 -6.07 -13.85
C THR A 88 7.08 -7.35 -14.33
N PRO A 89 8.04 -7.29 -15.27
CA PRO A 89 8.72 -8.49 -15.74
C PRO A 89 9.47 -9.16 -14.59
N THR A 90 9.06 -10.39 -14.25
CA THR A 90 9.81 -11.24 -13.33
C THR A 90 11.19 -11.51 -13.92
N PRO A 91 12.29 -11.35 -13.16
CA PRO A 91 13.62 -11.68 -13.66
C PRO A 91 13.63 -13.14 -14.15
N PRO A 92 14.30 -13.44 -15.28
CA PRO A 92 14.32 -14.80 -15.80
C PRO A 92 14.86 -15.75 -14.73
N SER A 93 14.09 -16.80 -14.45
CA SER A 93 14.51 -17.89 -13.58
C SER A 93 15.81 -18.47 -14.16
N ALA A 94 16.91 -18.36 -13.40
CA ALA A 94 18.18 -18.97 -13.79
C ALA A 94 18.00 -20.50 -13.67
N ALA A 95 17.85 -21.16 -14.81
CA ALA A 95 17.85 -22.62 -14.94
C ALA A 95 19.26 -23.20 -14.86
#